data_AF-A0A832X769-F1
#
_entry.id   AF-A0A832X769-F1
#
_cell.length_a   1.000
_cell.length_b   1.000
_cell.length_c   1.000
_cell.angle_alpha   90.00
_cell.angle_beta   90.00
_cell.angle_gamma   90.00
#
_symmetry.space_group_name_H-M   'P 1'
#
loop_
_entity.id
_entity.type
_entity.pdbx_description
1 polymer ?
#
loop_
_entity_poly.entity_id
_entity_poly.type
_entity_poly.pdbx_seq_one_letter_code
_entity_poly.pdbx_strand_id
1 'polypeptide(L)'
;GDIAEPETLQQIQALLPRKADVVISDASPNISGVWDVDHARQIDLASKAMQLALSVLRISGNFFAKVFEGDLLPLFIEEAKGYFEEVKIIKPKASRAKSSEMFILALNLKSLPGTKANSESNS
;
A
#
# COMPACT_ATOMS: atom_id res chain seq x y z
N GLY A 1 11.37 3.21 -13.85
CA GLY A 1 11.65 2.10 -12.93
C GLY A 1 10.33 1.49 -12.55
N ASP A 2 10.28 0.17 -12.49
CA ASP A 2 9.15 -0.55 -11.90
C ASP A 2 9.29 -0.48 -10.37
N ILE A 3 8.18 -0.23 -9.67
CA ILE A 3 8.15 -0.20 -8.20
C ILE A 3 8.43 -1.58 -7.59
N ALA A 4 8.31 -2.64 -8.39
CA ALA A 4 8.57 -4.02 -7.98
C ALA A 4 10.05 -4.45 -8.15
N GLU A 5 10.90 -3.61 -8.75
CA GLU A 5 12.32 -3.97 -8.96
C GLU A 5 13.15 -3.84 -7.68
N PRO A 6 14.00 -4.83 -7.34
CA PRO A 6 14.87 -4.77 -6.15
C PRO A 6 15.78 -3.54 -6.11
N GLU A 7 16.24 -3.07 -7.28
CA GLU A 7 17.07 -1.88 -7.39
C GLU A 7 16.32 -0.62 -6.95
N THR A 8 15.04 -0.49 -7.34
CA THR A 8 14.16 0.61 -6.92
C THR A 8 14.02 0.65 -5.40
N LEU A 9 13.86 -0.52 -4.75
CA LEU A 9 13.79 -0.60 -3.28
C LEU A 9 15.07 -0.13 -2.61
N GLN A 10 16.24 -0.55 -3.11
CA GLN A 10 17.54 -0.15 -2.57
C GLN A 10 17.76 1.36 -2.71
N GLN A 11 17.42 1.94 -3.86
CA GLN A 11 17.50 3.38 -4.09
C GLN A 11 16.60 4.16 -3.12
N ILE A 12 15.35 3.72 -2.93
CA ILE A 12 14.42 4.35 -1.99
C ILE A 12 14.99 4.29 -0.56
N GLN A 13 15.49 3.14 -0.13
CA GLN A 13 16.07 2.99 1.20
C GLN A 13 17.31 3.86 1.41
N ALA A 14 18.15 4.02 0.38
CA ALA A 14 19.34 4.87 0.45
C ALA A 14 18.99 6.37 0.54
N LEU A 15 17.87 6.80 -0.04
CA LEU A 15 17.41 8.19 -0.01
C LEU A 15 16.66 8.55 1.27
N LEU A 16 16.12 7.56 1.99
CA LEU A 16 15.37 7.77 3.21
C LEU A 16 16.33 7.89 4.42
N PRO A 17 16.30 9.01 5.19
CA PRO A 17 17.15 9.16 6.37
C PRO A 17 16.75 8.22 7.53
N ARG A 18 15.54 7.65 7.45
CA ARG A 18 14.96 6.66 8.37
C ARG A 18 13.80 5.94 7.69
N LYS A 19 13.28 4.87 8.31
CA LYS A 19 12.02 4.25 7.89
C LYS A 19 10.89 5.28 7.76
N ALA A 20 10.07 5.14 6.73
CA ALA A 20 9.02 6.09 6.39
C ALA A 20 7.86 6.03 7.38
N ASP A 21 7.26 7.19 7.70
CA ASP A 21 6.03 7.26 8.49
C ASP A 21 4.79 6.91 7.66
N VAL A 22 4.80 7.31 6.38
CA VAL A 22 3.69 7.14 5.45
C VAL A 22 4.22 6.77 4.07
N VAL A 23 3.56 5.82 3.40
CA VAL A 23 3.73 5.54 1.98
C VAL A 23 2.42 5.82 1.26
N ILE A 24 2.49 6.56 0.16
CA ILE A 24 1.34 6.93 -0.67
C ILE A 24 1.57 6.41 -2.09
N SER A 25 0.59 5.70 -2.64
CA SER A 25 0.59 5.27 -4.04
C SER A 25 -0.66 5.78 -4.76
N ASP A 26 -0.48 6.74 -5.66
CA ASP A 26 -1.51 7.18 -6.60
C ASP A 26 -1.28 6.60 -8.01
N ALA A 27 -0.57 5.48 -8.09
CA ALA A 27 -0.27 4.83 -9.36
C ALA A 27 -1.54 4.23 -9.99
N SER A 28 -1.63 4.28 -11.32
CA SER A 28 -2.73 3.67 -12.09
C SER A 28 -2.16 2.95 -13.30
N PRO A 29 -2.71 1.78 -13.68
CA PRO A 29 -2.28 1.09 -14.88
C PRO A 29 -2.76 1.84 -16.13
N ASN A 30 -2.22 1.46 -17.28
CA ASN A 30 -2.79 1.87 -18.55
C ASN A 30 -4.20 1.28 -18.69
N ILE A 31 -5.20 2.16 -18.71
CA ILE A 31 -6.62 1.81 -18.80
C ILE A 31 -6.91 1.28 -20.21
N SER A 32 -7.36 0.02 -20.27
CA SER A 32 -7.72 -0.66 -21.52
C SER A 32 -9.17 -0.39 -21.95
N GLY A 33 -10.02 0.04 -21.00
CA GLY A 33 -11.45 0.19 -21.20
C GLY A 33 -12.24 -1.09 -20.91
N VAL A 34 -11.56 -2.22 -20.66
CA VAL A 34 -12.18 -3.46 -20.19
C VAL A 34 -12.12 -3.47 -18.67
N TRP A 35 -13.26 -3.24 -18.04
CA TRP A 35 -13.37 -3.01 -16.60
C TRP A 35 -12.69 -4.06 -15.74
N ASP A 36 -12.98 -5.35 -15.97
CA ASP A 36 -12.43 -6.44 -15.17
C ASP A 36 -10.89 -6.52 -15.27
N VAL A 37 -10.36 -6.23 -16.46
CA VAL A 37 -8.90 -6.20 -16.71
C VAL A 37 -8.27 -5.00 -16.02
N ASP A 38 -8.91 -3.83 -16.10
CA ASP A 38 -8.40 -2.61 -15.49
C ASP A 38 -8.45 -2.68 -13.96
N HIS A 39 -9.52 -3.25 -13.40
CA HIS A 39 -9.66 -3.55 -11.97
C HIS A 39 -8.55 -4.50 -11.48
N ALA A 40 -8.38 -5.65 -12.14
CA ALA A 40 -7.36 -6.62 -11.76
C ALA A 40 -5.94 -6.02 -11.79
N ARG A 41 -5.64 -5.20 -12.81
CA ARG A 41 -4.35 -4.50 -12.92
C ARG A 41 -4.16 -3.45 -11.83
N GLN A 42 -5.22 -2.73 -11.45
CA GLN A 42 -5.13 -1.74 -10.37
C GLN A 42 -4.90 -2.42 -9.02
N ILE A 43 -5.53 -3.57 -8.76
CA ILE A 43 -5.29 -4.35 -7.54
C ILE A 43 -3.87 -4.93 -7.50
N ASP A 44 -3.37 -5.49 -8.61
CA ASP A 44 -1.98 -5.97 -8.70
C ASP A 44 -0.97 -4.85 -8.41
N LEU A 45 -1.20 -3.65 -8.97
CA LEU A 45 -0.37 -2.48 -8.74
C LEU A 45 -0.41 -2.02 -7.27
N ALA A 46 -1.59 -1.99 -6.66
CA ALA A 46 -1.76 -1.65 -5.25
C ALA A 46 -1.09 -2.68 -4.32
N SER A 47 -1.15 -3.98 -4.66
CA SER A 47 -0.47 -5.05 -3.93
C SER A 47 1.04 -4.90 -3.97
N LYS A 48 1.63 -4.67 -5.15
CA LYS A 48 3.07 -4.37 -5.30
C LYS A 48 3.50 -3.15 -4.49
N ALA A 49 2.69 -2.09 -4.51
CA ALA A 49 2.95 -0.89 -3.72
C ALA A 49 2.89 -1.18 -2.20
N MET A 50 1.95 -2.02 -1.75
CA MET A 50 1.86 -2.44 -0.34
C MET A 50 3.09 -3.26 0.07
N GLN A 51 3.53 -4.21 -0.76
CA GLN A 51 4.73 -5.02 -0.47
C GLN A 51 5.99 -4.14 -0.32
N LEU A 52 6.15 -3.14 -1.18
CA LEU A 52 7.20 -2.15 -1.03
C LEU A 52 7.03 -1.34 0.26
N ALA A 53 5.80 -0.90 0.56
CA ALA A 53 5.49 -0.15 1.78
C ALA A 53 5.87 -0.93 3.04
N LEU A 54 5.56 -2.23 3.12
CA LEU A 54 5.94 -3.09 4.25
C LEU A 54 7.45 -3.14 4.48
N SER A 55 8.25 -2.98 3.42
CA SER A 55 9.72 -3.01 3.50
C SER A 55 10.34 -1.68 3.96
N VAL A 56 9.64 -0.55 3.79
CA VAL A 56 10.19 0.79 4.04
C VAL A 56 9.49 1.53 5.18
N LEU A 57 8.27 1.14 5.54
CA LEU A 57 7.53 1.72 6.66
C LEU A 57 8.16 1.35 7.99
N ARG A 58 8.06 2.26 8.96
CA ARG A 58 8.28 1.92 10.36
C ARG A 58 7.06 1.18 10.93
N ILE A 59 7.25 0.51 12.06
CA ILE A 59 6.13 0.06 12.89
C ILE A 59 5.24 1.25 13.24
N SER A 60 3.93 1.03 13.23
CA SER A 60 2.88 2.05 13.35
C SER A 60 2.92 3.11 12.24
N GLY A 61 3.55 2.81 11.09
CA GLY A 61 3.47 3.63 9.87
C GLY A 61 2.19 3.33 9.07
N ASN A 62 1.85 4.20 8.13
CA ASN A 62 0.58 4.14 7.40
C ASN A 62 0.79 3.96 5.90
N PHE A 63 -0.16 3.30 5.24
CA PHE A 63 -0.18 3.10 3.80
C PHE A 63 -1.48 3.64 3.21
N PHE A 64 -1.38 4.41 2.13
CA PHE A 64 -2.52 4.95 1.40
C PHE A 64 -2.37 4.65 -0.09
N ALA A 65 -3.36 4.02 -0.71
CA ALA A 65 -3.27 3.65 -2.11
C ALA A 65 -4.59 3.77 -2.86
N LYS A 66 -4.49 4.16 -4.14
CA LYS A 66 -5.58 4.11 -5.10
C LYS A 66 -5.92 2.66 -5.43
N VAL A 67 -7.22 2.37 -5.44
CA VAL A 67 -7.80 1.10 -5.88
C VAL A 67 -9.05 1.34 -6.70
N PHE A 68 -9.48 0.33 -7.43
CA PHE A 68 -10.75 0.32 -8.12
C PHE A 68 -11.73 -0.58 -7.38
N GLU A 69 -12.99 -0.15 -7.33
CA GLU A 69 -14.10 -0.94 -6.81
C GLU A 69 -14.21 -2.24 -7.62
N GLY A 70 -14.44 -3.39 -7.00
CA GLY A 70 -14.57 -4.65 -7.74
C GLY A 70 -14.42 -5.88 -6.87
N ASP A 71 -14.54 -7.05 -7.48
CA ASP A 71 -14.60 -8.35 -6.82
C ASP A 71 -13.30 -8.77 -6.10
N LEU A 72 -12.13 -8.35 -6.60
CA LEU A 72 -10.83 -8.58 -5.96
C LEU A 72 -10.52 -7.63 -4.78
N LEU A 73 -11.22 -6.50 -4.65
CA LEU A 73 -10.94 -5.50 -3.61
C LEU A 73 -11.13 -6.06 -2.18
N PRO A 74 -12.18 -6.84 -1.85
CA PRO A 74 -12.31 -7.47 -0.53
C PRO A 74 -11.12 -8.35 -0.15
N LEU A 75 -10.57 -9.12 -1.08
CA LEU A 75 -9.40 -9.97 -0.83
C LEU A 75 -8.17 -9.13 -0.48
N PHE A 76 -7.94 -8.04 -1.22
CA PHE A 76 -6.85 -7.10 -0.94
C PHE A 76 -7.00 -6.41 0.43
N ILE A 77 -8.23 -6.09 0.83
CA ILE A 77 -8.51 -5.51 2.16
C ILE A 77 -8.20 -6.52 3.28
N GLU A 78 -8.60 -7.78 3.12
CA GLU A 78 -8.28 -8.82 4.10
C GLU A 78 -6.77 -9.06 4.21
N GLU A 79 -6.05 -9.04 3.09
CA GLU A 79 -4.59 -9.09 3.07
C GLU A 79 -3.99 -7.90 3.86
N ALA A 80 -4.44 -6.67 3.58
CA ALA A 80 -3.99 -5.47 4.29
C ALA A 80 -4.29 -5.53 5.81
N LYS A 81 -5.45 -6.06 6.22
CA LYS A 81 -5.77 -6.28 7.64
C LYS A 81 -4.83 -7.28 8.32
N GLY A 82 -4.18 -8.16 7.57
CA GLY A 82 -3.11 -9.03 8.09
C GLY A 82 -1.92 -8.22 8.60
N TYR A 83 -1.59 -7.10 7.95
CA TYR A 83 -0.41 -6.29 8.23
C TYR A 83 -0.68 -5.03 9.06
N PHE A 84 -1.88 -4.44 8.97
CA PHE A 84 -2.23 -3.17 9.61
C PHE A 84 -3.30 -3.35 10.69
N GLU A 85 -3.33 -2.47 11.69
CA GLU A 85 -4.34 -2.51 12.77
C GLU A 85 -5.73 -2.15 12.29
N GLU A 86 -5.83 -1.17 11.37
CA GLU A 86 -7.10 -0.70 10.84
C GLU A 86 -6.99 -0.46 9.32
N VAL A 87 -8.01 -0.86 8.55
CA VAL A 87 -8.07 -0.62 7.11
C VAL A 87 -9.43 0.01 6.78
N LYS A 88 -9.39 1.18 6.14
CA LYS A 88 -10.57 1.96 5.72
C LYS A 88 -10.61 2.09 4.22
N ILE A 89 -11.82 2.08 3.65
CA ILE A 89 -12.05 2.48 2.27
C ILE A 89 -12.54 3.92 2.26
N ILE A 90 -11.93 4.77 1.44
CA ILE A 90 -12.26 6.17 1.26
C ILE A 90 -12.74 6.37 -0.17
N LYS A 91 -13.99 6.80 -0.33
CA LYS A 91 -14.54 7.24 -1.62
C LYS A 91 -14.46 8.77 -1.69
N PRO A 92 -13.72 9.36 -2.64
CA PRO A 92 -13.61 10.82 -2.75
C PRO A 92 -14.98 11.46 -3.02
N LYS A 93 -15.28 12.57 -2.33
CA LYS A 93 -16.53 13.33 -2.55
C LYS A 93 -16.68 13.86 -3.98
N ALA A 94 -15.55 14.01 -4.69
CA ALA A 94 -15.50 14.48 -6.08
C ALA A 94 -15.59 13.35 -7.12
N SER A 95 -15.77 12.09 -6.69
CA SER A 95 -16.00 10.99 -7.63
C SER A 95 -17.31 11.27 -8.37
N ARG A 96 -17.21 11.69 -9.63
CA ARG A 96 -18.36 11.83 -10.54
C ARG A 96 -19.10 10.49 -10.49
N ALA A 97 -20.43 10.50 -10.57
CA ALA A 97 -21.33 9.36 -10.34
C ALA A 97 -21.09 8.07 -11.19
N LYS A 98 -19.99 7.98 -11.93
CA LYS A 98 -19.49 6.82 -12.69
C LYS A 98 -18.06 6.40 -12.35
N SER A 99 -17.33 7.11 -11.47
CA SER A 99 -15.96 6.72 -11.12
C SER A 99 -15.96 5.64 -10.06
N SER A 100 -15.32 4.55 -10.40
CA SER A 100 -15.04 3.39 -9.56
C SER A 100 -13.73 3.54 -8.77
N GLU A 101 -13.09 4.71 -8.85
CA GLU A 101 -11.91 5.04 -8.06
C GLU A 101 -12.26 5.16 -6.57
N MET A 102 -11.51 4.43 -5.75
CA MET A 102 -11.54 4.47 -4.30
C MET A 102 -10.10 4.50 -3.79
N PHE A 103 -9.95 4.73 -2.50
CA PHE A 103 -8.66 4.63 -1.83
C PHE A 103 -8.75 3.71 -0.62
N ILE A 104 -7.68 2.99 -0.35
CA ILE A 104 -7.49 2.27 0.90
C ILE A 104 -6.60 3.13 1.79
N LEU A 105 -7.00 3.28 3.05
CA LEU A 105 -6.19 3.82 4.13
C LEU A 105 -5.93 2.70 5.14
N ALA A 106 -4.71 2.16 5.13
CA ALA A 106 -4.24 1.17 6.09
C ALA A 106 -3.40 1.86 7.16
N LEU A 107 -3.83 1.76 8.41
CA LEU A 107 -3.29 2.48 9.54
C LEU A 107 -2.54 1.55 10.48
N ASN A 108 -1.42 2.05 10.98
CA ASN A 108 -0.56 1.42 11.97
C ASN A 108 -0.07 0.02 11.55
N LEU A 109 1.05 -0.01 10.83
CA LEU A 109 1.76 -1.25 10.52
C LEU A 109 2.06 -2.03 11.82
N LYS A 110 1.58 -3.27 11.90
CA LYS A 110 1.78 -4.17 13.04
C LYS A 110 3.24 -4.57 13.16
N SER A 111 3.69 -4.81 14.39
CA SER A 111 4.92 -5.57 14.61
C SER A 111 4.65 -7.05 14.33
N LEU A 112 5.29 -7.62 13.32
CA LEU A 112 5.17 -9.05 13.03
C LEU A 112 5.81 -9.85 14.19
N PRO A 113 5.13 -10.88 14.73
CA PRO A 113 5.66 -11.70 15.80
C PRO A 113 6.98 -12.36 15.36
N GLY A 114 8.09 -11.93 15.97
CA GLY A 114 9.47 -12.31 15.60
C GLY A 114 10.40 -11.11 15.39
N THR A 115 9.86 -9.92 15.14
CA THR A 115 10.63 -8.68 15.01
C THR A 115 10.85 -8.06 16.38
N LYS A 116 11.63 -8.72 17.26
CA LYS A 116 12.17 -8.01 18.42
C LYS A 116 13.16 -6.98 17.87
N ALA A 117 12.76 -5.71 17.90
CA ALA A 117 13.71 -4.62 17.78
C ALA A 117 14.71 -4.80 18.92
N ASN A 118 15.97 -5.09 18.58
CA ASN A 118 17.08 -4.96 19.51
C ASN A 118 17.20 -3.46 19.84
N SER A 119 16.42 -2.98 20.79
CA SER A 119 16.75 -1.76 21.52
C SER A 119 17.77 -2.14 22.59
N GLU A 120 19.03 -2.20 22.17
CA GLU A 120 20.14 -1.98 23.09
C GLU A 120 20.02 -0.54 23.61
N SER A 121 19.72 -0.40 24.89
CA SER A 121 20.15 0.76 25.67
C SER A 121 21.09 0.24 26.75
N ASN A 122 22.37 0.15 26.38
CA ASN A 122 23.46 0.30 27.33
C ASN A 122 23.43 1.75 27.83
N SER A 123 22.98 1.96 29.07
CA SER A 123 23.48 2.96 30.03
C SER A 123 22.76 2.74 31.37
#